data_AF-A0A2N6A7Y9-F1
#
_entry.id   AF-A0A2N6A7Y9-F1
#
_cell.length_a   1.000
_cell.length_b   1.000
_cell.length_c   1.000
_cell.angle_alpha   90.00
_cell.angle_beta   90.00
_cell.angle_gamma   90.00
#
_symmetry.space_group_name_H-M   'P 1'
#
loop_
_entity.id
_entity.type
_entity.pdbx_description
1 polymer ?
#
loop_
_entity_poly.entity_id
_entity_poly.type
_entity_poly.pdbx_seq_one_letter_code
_entity_poly.pdbx_strand_id
1 'polypeptide(L)'
;MPSSAQVYYDQWYKNANTQLQHPNDWERFYMFISILLKFSKKNRDADWLIENLKRDCPEFGEREITKLGILFDHLRLFYPINKKSMHIYWDNKASINRE
;
A
#
# COMPACT_ATOMS: atom_id res chain seq x y z
N MET A 1 10.81 -7.86 2.94
CA MET A 1 9.63 -7.09 3.38
C MET A 1 9.23 -7.56 4.78
N PRO A 2 8.69 -6.73 5.71
CA PRO A 2 8.17 -7.22 7.00
C PRO A 2 6.97 -8.16 6.80
N SER A 3 6.81 -9.20 7.64
CA SER A 3 5.76 -10.22 7.46
C SER A 3 4.34 -9.64 7.42
N SER A 4 4.02 -8.66 8.26
CA SER A 4 2.70 -8.00 8.23
C SER A 4 2.46 -7.27 6.91
N ALA A 5 3.49 -6.61 6.34
CA ALA A 5 3.37 -5.94 5.05
C ALA A 5 3.17 -6.96 3.91
N GLN A 6 3.74 -8.16 4.03
CA GLN A 6 3.54 -9.23 3.05
C GLN A 6 2.10 -9.73 3.01
N VAL A 7 1.45 -9.87 4.17
CA VAL A 7 0.04 -10.27 4.22
C VAL A 7 -0.86 -9.25 3.50
N TYR A 8 -0.68 -7.95 3.76
CA TYR A 8 -1.47 -6.91 3.09
C TYR A 8 -1.12 -6.77 1.61
N TYR A 9 0.13 -7.01 1.24
CA TYR A 9 0.57 -7.05 -0.14
C TYR A 9 -0.17 -8.16 -0.91
N ASP A 10 -0.15 -9.39 -0.39
CA ASP A 10 -0.82 -10.54 -1.02
C ASP A 10 -2.33 -10.32 -1.11
N GLN A 11 -2.94 -9.70 -0.09
CA GLN A 11 -4.35 -9.34 -0.11
C GLN A 11 -4.67 -8.28 -1.16
N TRP A 12 -3.89 -7.20 -1.23
CA TRP A 12 -4.07 -6.19 -2.26
C TRP A 12 -3.89 -6.78 -3.66
N TYR A 13 -2.81 -7.51 -3.88
CA TYR A 13 -2.46 -8.15 -5.16
C TYR A 13 -3.55 -9.09 -5.67
N LYS A 14 -4.03 -10.02 -4.83
CA LYS A 14 -5.09 -10.97 -5.20
C LYS A 14 -6.38 -10.31 -5.67
N ASN A 15 -6.67 -9.10 -5.17
CA ASN A 15 -7.89 -8.37 -5.51
C ASN A 15 -7.71 -7.36 -6.65
N ALA A 16 -6.47 -6.87 -6.86
CA ALA A 16 -6.17 -5.91 -7.91
C ALA A 16 -5.99 -6.55 -9.31
N ASN A 17 -6.16 -7.86 -9.42
CA ASN A 17 -5.83 -8.71 -10.59
C ASN A 17 -6.68 -8.44 -11.86
N THR A 18 -7.55 -7.44 -11.85
CA THR A 18 -8.40 -7.08 -13.00
C THR A 18 -8.48 -5.58 -13.28
N GLN A 19 -7.49 -4.80 -12.82
CA GLN A 19 -7.35 -3.33 -12.87
C GLN A 19 -7.79 -2.64 -11.58
N LEU A 20 -7.04 -1.61 -11.16
CA LEU A 20 -7.28 -0.74 -9.99
C LEU A 20 -8.54 0.14 -10.14
N GLN A 21 -9.65 -0.45 -10.55
CA GLN A 21 -10.90 0.24 -10.85
C GLN A 21 -11.81 0.34 -9.62
N HIS A 22 -11.63 -0.51 -8.61
CA HIS A 22 -12.48 -0.49 -7.43
C HIS A 22 -11.87 0.38 -6.31
N PRO A 23 -12.66 1.25 -5.64
CA PRO A 23 -12.20 2.03 -4.48
C PRO A 23 -11.57 1.17 -3.36
N ASN A 24 -12.01 -0.09 -3.25
CA ASN A 24 -11.49 -1.05 -2.27
C ASN A 24 -10.05 -1.49 -2.56
N ASP A 25 -9.62 -1.46 -3.82
CA ASP A 25 -8.24 -1.83 -4.19
C ASP A 25 -7.27 -0.72 -3.77
N TRP A 26 -7.68 0.53 -3.95
CA TRP A 26 -6.93 1.69 -3.46
C TRP A 26 -6.83 1.69 -1.94
N GLU A 27 -7.92 1.40 -1.23
CA GLU A 27 -7.89 1.30 0.24
C GLU A 27 -6.90 0.22 0.71
N ARG A 28 -6.92 -0.96 0.11
CA ARG A 28 -5.97 -2.05 0.42
C ARG A 28 -4.53 -1.70 0.08
N PHE A 29 -4.30 -0.97 -1.01
CA PHE A 29 -2.98 -0.44 -1.34
C PHE A 29 -2.50 0.53 -0.26
N TYR A 30 -3.34 1.47 0.18
CA TYR A 30 -3.01 2.39 1.27
C TYR A 30 -2.71 1.64 2.58
N MET A 31 -3.44 0.57 2.88
CA MET A 31 -3.15 -0.30 4.04
C MET A 31 -1.77 -0.94 3.92
N PHE A 32 -1.47 -1.55 2.77
CA PHE A 32 -0.16 -2.13 2.49
C PHE A 32 0.96 -1.10 2.70
N ILE A 33 0.85 0.08 2.06
CA ILE A 33 1.84 1.16 2.19
C ILE A 33 1.98 1.63 3.63
N SER A 34 0.88 1.78 4.38
CA SER A 34 0.91 2.24 5.77
C SER A 34 1.70 1.31 6.69
N ILE A 35 1.51 -0.01 6.52
CA ILE A 35 2.22 -1.05 7.27
C ILE A 35 3.67 -1.12 6.80
N LEU A 36 3.90 -0.98 5.50
CA LEU A 36 5.24 -0.94 4.93
C LEU A 36 6.06 0.22 5.52
N LEU A 37 5.48 1.42 5.59
CA LEU A 37 6.13 2.61 6.16
C LEU A 37 6.29 2.50 7.69
N LYS A 38 5.33 1.89 8.39
CA LYS A 38 5.39 1.70 9.85
C LYS A 38 6.51 0.74 10.29
N PHE A 39 6.68 -0.36 9.55
CA PHE A 39 7.52 -1.47 9.98
C PHE A 39 8.78 -1.68 9.14
N SER A 40 8.95 -0.96 8.02
CA SER A 40 10.20 -1.02 7.26
C SER A 40 11.32 -0.29 8.00
N LYS A 41 12.40 -1.01 8.30
CA LYS A 41 13.66 -0.43 8.80
C LYS A 41 14.56 0.13 7.68
N LYS A 42 14.22 -0.15 6.41
CA LYS A 42 14.98 0.30 5.24
C LYS A 42 14.26 1.49 4.60
N ASN A 43 15.02 2.49 4.16
CA ASN A 43 14.51 3.49 3.22
C ASN A 43 14.11 2.77 1.94
N ARG A 44 12.84 2.90 1.59
CA ARG A 44 12.23 2.40 0.36
C ARG A 44 11.62 3.61 -0.32
N ASP A 45 11.88 3.75 -1.60
CA ASP A 45 11.45 4.84 -2.47
C ASP A 45 10.57 4.30 -3.62
N ALA A 46 10.14 5.20 -4.51
CA ALA A 46 9.34 4.84 -5.68
C ALA A 46 9.99 3.71 -6.48
N ASP A 47 11.29 3.83 -6.75
CA ASP A 47 12.04 2.88 -7.58
C ASP A 47 12.03 1.49 -6.96
N TRP A 48 12.25 1.38 -5.65
CA TRP A 48 12.13 0.11 -4.95
C TRP A 48 10.74 -0.52 -5.14
N LEU A 49 9.66 0.25 -5.00
CA LEU A 49 8.32 -0.31 -5.16
C LEU A 49 8.06 -0.72 -6.61
N ILE A 50 8.48 0.10 -7.58
CA ILE A 50 8.34 -0.16 -9.01
C ILE A 50 9.04 -1.48 -9.39
N GLU A 51 10.28 -1.69 -8.95
CA GLU A 51 11.01 -2.94 -9.23
C GLU A 51 10.31 -4.17 -8.67
N ASN A 52 9.77 -4.08 -7.45
CA ASN A 52 9.05 -5.20 -6.84
C ASN A 52 7.71 -5.45 -7.57
N LEU A 53 6.97 -4.40 -7.94
CA LEU A 53 5.73 -4.54 -8.71
C LEU A 53 5.97 -5.08 -10.12
N LYS A 54 7.05 -4.67 -10.80
CA LYS A 54 7.42 -5.22 -12.12
C LYS A 54 7.73 -6.72 -12.05
N ARG A 55 8.34 -7.17 -10.95
CA ARG A 55 8.67 -8.58 -10.73
C ARG A 55 7.45 -9.40 -10.31
N ASP A 56 6.67 -8.87 -9.38
CA ASP A 56 5.63 -9.62 -8.66
C ASP A 56 4.24 -9.47 -9.33
N CYS A 57 4.04 -8.42 -10.13
CA CYS A 57 2.80 -8.10 -10.86
C CYS A 57 3.06 -7.78 -12.35
N PRO A 58 3.67 -8.68 -13.14
CA PRO A 58 4.01 -8.42 -14.54
C PRO A 58 2.80 -8.11 -15.42
N GLU A 59 1.60 -8.48 -15.00
CA GLU A 59 0.33 -8.18 -15.68
C GLU A 59 -0.11 -6.73 -15.51
N PHE A 60 0.46 -5.98 -14.57
CA PHE A 60 0.22 -4.55 -14.47
C PHE A 60 0.97 -3.83 -15.60
N GLY A 61 0.27 -2.94 -16.30
CA GLY A 61 0.92 -2.06 -17.27
C GLY A 61 2.01 -1.22 -16.62
N GLU A 62 3.11 -0.96 -17.34
CA GLU A 62 4.23 -0.16 -16.83
C GLU A 62 3.79 1.23 -16.33
N ARG A 63 2.77 1.80 -16.99
CA ARG A 63 2.16 3.07 -16.60
C ARG A 63 1.49 2.99 -15.23
N GLU A 64 0.74 1.92 -14.95
CA GLU A 64 0.07 1.68 -13.67
C GLU A 64 1.09 1.46 -12.55
N ILE A 65 2.12 0.66 -12.81
CA ILE A 65 3.21 0.44 -11.85
C ILE A 65 3.91 1.75 -11.50
N THR A 66 4.20 2.59 -12.50
CA THR A 66 4.86 3.89 -12.29
C THR A 66 3.97 4.82 -11.46
N LYS A 67 2.66 4.87 -11.73
CA LYS A 67 1.70 5.64 -10.92
C LYS A 67 1.70 5.21 -9.45
N LEU A 68 1.72 3.89 -9.18
CA LEU A 68 1.77 3.36 -7.82
C LEU A 68 3.07 3.72 -7.11
N GLY A 69 4.21 3.69 -7.82
CA GLY A 69 5.50 4.13 -7.30
C GLY A 69 5.50 5.61 -6.90
N ILE A 70 5.00 6.48 -7.78
CA ILE A 70 4.86 7.93 -7.50
C ILE A 70 3.93 8.16 -6.30
N LEU A 71 2.78 7.47 -6.26
CA LEU A 71 1.84 7.57 -5.14
C LEU A 71 2.48 7.13 -3.82
N PHE A 72 3.28 6.05 -3.84
CA PHE A 72 4.01 5.60 -2.67
C PHE A 72 4.99 6.67 -2.17
N ASP A 73 5.74 7.31 -3.06
CA ASP A 73 6.70 8.34 -2.66
C ASP A 73 6.00 9.58 -2.09
N HIS A 74 4.88 10.00 -2.70
CA HIS A 74 4.01 11.01 -2.11
C HIS A 74 3.57 10.61 -0.69
N LEU A 75 3.00 9.42 -0.51
CA LEU A 75 2.54 8.95 0.80
C LEU A 75 3.68 8.89 1.82
N ARG A 76 4.87 8.44 1.42
CA ARG A 76 6.07 8.39 2.26
C ARG A 76 6.46 9.78 2.76
N LEU A 77 6.39 10.80 1.91
CA LEU A 77 6.68 12.20 2.27
C LEU A 77 5.64 12.78 3.26
N PHE A 78 4.37 12.37 3.16
CA PHE A 78 3.30 12.85 4.04
C PHE A 78 3.05 11.98 5.28
N TYR A 79 3.60 10.76 5.33
CA TYR A 79 3.46 9.82 6.45
C TYR A 79 3.92 10.38 7.81
N PRO A 80 5.04 11.13 7.92
CA PRO A 80 5.47 11.74 9.18
C PRO A 80 4.47 12.79 9.70
N ILE A 81 3.72 13.44 8.81
CA ILE A 81 2.78 14.52 9.12
C ILE A 81 1.44 13.96 9.62
N ASN A 82 1.08 12.74 9.21
CA ASN A 82 -0.26 12.15 9.41
C ASN A 82 -0.35 11.00 10.43
N LYS A 83 0.65 10.83 11.32
CA LYS A 83 0.64 9.78 12.37
C LYS A 83 -0.65 9.76 13.22
N LYS A 84 -1.29 10.91 13.44
CA LYS A 84 -2.56 11.02 14.18
C LYS A 84 -3.80 10.68 13.34
N SER A 85 -3.91 11.22 12.13
CA SER A 85 -5.11 11.08 11.29
C SER A 85 -5.28 9.68 10.73
N MET A 86 -4.17 8.98 10.43
CA MET A 86 -4.23 7.63 9.91
C MET A 86 -4.66 6.64 10.98
N HIS A 87 -4.22 6.79 12.24
CA HIS A 87 -4.65 5.96 13.37
C HIS A 87 -6.17 6.01 13.61
N ILE A 88 -6.77 7.22 13.53
CA ILE A 88 -8.20 7.45 13.79
C ILE A 88 -9.10 6.73 12.76
N TYR A 89 -8.68 6.62 11.50
CA TYR A 89 -9.46 5.92 10.49
C TYR A 89 -9.51 4.40 10.73
N TRP A 90 -8.41 3.82 11.21
CA TRP A 90 -8.28 2.37 11.39
C TRP A 90 -8.83 1.87 12.74
N ASP A 91 -8.71 2.66 13.81
CA ASP A 91 -9.34 2.33 15.10
C ASP A 91 -10.87 2.33 14.99
N ASN A 92 -11.45 3.19 14.15
CA ASN A 92 -12.88 3.18 13.87
C ASN A 92 -13.31 1.95 13.04
N LYS A 93 -12.54 1.53 12.03
CA LYS A 93 -12.92 0.38 11.17
C LYS A 93 -12.76 -0.98 11.87
N ALA A 94 -11.82 -1.11 12.80
CA ALA A 94 -11.68 -2.30 13.65
C ALA A 94 -12.82 -2.42 14.68
N SER A 95 -13.35 -1.28 15.13
CA SER A 95 -14.52 -1.22 16.03
C SER A 95 -15.83 -1.58 15.31
N ILE A 96 -15.99 -1.15 14.05
CA ILE A 96 -17.20 -1.42 13.24
C ILE A 96 -17.36 -2.90 12.85
N ASN A 97 -16.28 -3.68 12.77
CA ASN A 97 -16.35 -5.12 12.42
C ASN A 97 -16.44 -6.05 13.64
N ARG A 98 -16.71 -5.51 14.84
CA ARG A 98 -16.88 -6.29 16.08
C ARG A 98 -18.32 -6.28 16.64
N GLU A 99 -19.28 -5.71 15.91
CA GLU A 99 -20.71 -5.75 16.22
C GLU A 99 -21.46 -6.72 15.31
#